data_AF-A0A1D6LDV5-F1
#
_entry.id   AF-A0A1D6LDV5-F1
#
_cell.length_a   1.000
_cell.length_b   1.000
_cell.length_c   1.000
_cell.angle_alpha   90.00
_cell.angle_beta   90.00
_cell.angle_gamma   90.00
#
_symmetry.space_group_name_H-M   'P 1'
#
loop_
_entity.id
_entity.type
_entity.pdbx_description
1 polymer ?
#
loop_
_entity_poly.entity_id
_entity_poly.type
_entity_poly.pdbx_seq_one_letter_code
_entity_poly.pdbx_strand_id
1 'polypeptide(L)'
;MVGAHLAAPTPRCPSLFPVSDSTHLPFPLAAGDPEPGAAHMGGPGDTHASTSRAPAGTAGESEGASPDSLRNTPSNIARLEDAIGHCAARRKYLAHTKSPSDGKDVRWYFCNLPLADKVLSSSVPRTEIVGKGDYFRFSERDSLALEASFLEREEVLLAYWWREYAECSAGPRGSLVESDDSAYLYKVEEERVGVPVKGGLYEVDLMRRHCFPVYWNGENRRVLRGHWFARKGGVDWIPLREDVSEQLELAYNCQVWHRRKFQPSGLFAARVDLQGSTLDLHALFTGEDDTWEAWLVFDTGPKLGSNTIKLRRGFSPSESASTKPSQDELRQTKEEEMDDYCSQVFTRHTKYFEVIIDFAIAP
;
A
#
# COMPACT_ATOMS: atom_id res chain seq x y z
N MET A 1 60.10 29.18 6.73
CA MET A 1 59.41 28.80 5.48
C MET A 1 58.11 28.14 5.85
N VAL A 2 57.00 28.85 5.67
CA VAL A 2 55.64 28.41 6.00
C VAL A 2 55.07 27.78 4.73
N GLY A 3 54.78 26.47 4.75
CA GLY A 3 54.15 25.76 3.64
C GLY A 3 52.68 25.54 3.92
N ALA A 4 51.82 26.35 3.29
CA ALA A 4 50.38 26.19 3.29
C ALA A 4 49.98 25.04 2.35
N HIS A 5 49.30 24.01 2.86
CA HIS A 5 48.62 23.03 2.01
C HIS A 5 47.15 23.46 1.85
N LEU A 6 46.80 23.88 0.63
CA LEU A 6 45.43 24.11 0.21
C LEU A 6 44.63 22.81 0.29
N ALA A 7 43.49 22.86 0.99
CA ALA A 7 42.46 21.82 0.95
C ALA A 7 41.75 21.85 -0.40
N ALA A 8 41.66 20.70 -1.06
CA ALA A 8 40.84 20.51 -2.26
C ALA A 8 39.34 20.54 -1.90
N PRO A 9 38.47 21.12 -2.74
CA PRO A 9 37.04 21.17 -2.46
C PRO A 9 36.42 19.77 -2.58
N THR A 10 35.59 19.42 -1.59
CA THR A 10 34.75 18.23 -1.59
C THR A 10 33.73 18.27 -2.74
N PRO A 11 33.48 17.16 -3.46
CA PRO A 11 32.45 17.13 -4.49
C PRO A 11 31.06 17.19 -3.82
N ARG A 12 30.23 18.13 -4.27
CA ARG A 12 28.82 18.25 -3.87
C ARG A 12 28.05 17.02 -4.34
N CYS A 13 27.25 16.43 -3.45
CA CYS A 13 26.26 15.41 -3.81
C CYS A 13 25.24 15.97 -4.81
N PRO A 14 24.86 15.23 -5.87
CA PRO A 14 23.70 15.57 -6.67
C PRO A 14 22.42 15.25 -5.87
N SER A 15 21.51 16.21 -5.80
CA SER A 15 20.17 16.05 -5.22
C SER A 15 19.39 14.96 -5.96
N LEU A 16 18.78 14.04 -5.22
CA LEU A 16 17.98 12.91 -5.75
C LEU A 16 16.56 13.28 -6.16
N PHE A 17 16.26 14.56 -6.39
CA PHE A 17 14.96 15.03 -6.87
C PHE A 17 15.13 16.05 -7.99
N PRO A 18 14.29 16.00 -9.06
CA PRO A 18 14.37 16.96 -10.14
C PRO A 18 13.91 18.33 -9.65
N VAL A 19 14.79 19.32 -9.78
CA VAL A 19 14.41 20.73 -9.73
C VAL A 19 13.66 21.01 -11.03
N SER A 20 12.36 21.32 -10.93
CA SER A 20 11.56 21.72 -12.09
C SER A 20 12.01 23.09 -12.57
N ASP A 21 12.87 23.12 -13.59
CA ASP A 21 13.21 24.35 -14.30
C ASP A 21 12.16 24.58 -15.40
N SER A 22 11.30 25.57 -15.19
CA SER A 22 10.30 26.00 -16.18
C SER A 22 11.00 26.73 -17.31
N THR A 23 11.12 26.09 -18.47
CA THR A 23 11.37 26.81 -19.72
C THR A 23 10.34 26.40 -20.77
N HIS A 24 9.43 27.35 -21.04
CA HIS A 24 8.51 27.36 -22.18
C HIS A 24 9.24 27.12 -23.49
N LEU A 25 8.74 26.22 -24.35
CA LEU A 25 8.69 26.40 -25.82
C LEU A 25 7.56 25.54 -26.43
N PRO A 26 7.00 25.93 -27.61
CA PRO A 26 5.58 25.77 -27.92
C PRO A 26 5.23 24.62 -28.89
N PHE A 27 3.95 24.22 -28.86
CA PHE A 27 3.24 23.40 -29.85
C PHE A 27 3.28 23.97 -31.28
N PRO A 28 3.09 23.12 -32.29
CA PRO A 28 2.29 23.51 -33.44
C PRO A 28 1.14 22.54 -33.77
N LEU A 29 0.08 23.16 -34.28
CA LEU A 29 -1.19 22.64 -34.77
C LEU A 29 -1.11 21.98 -36.16
N ALA A 30 -1.90 20.90 -36.31
CA ALA A 30 -2.80 20.51 -37.41
C ALA A 30 -2.47 20.77 -38.91
N ALA A 31 -2.59 19.69 -39.71
CA ALA A 31 -3.25 19.55 -41.03
C ALA A 31 -2.90 18.14 -41.57
N GLY A 32 -3.68 17.33 -42.27
CA GLY A 32 -4.99 17.38 -42.92
C GLY A 32 -5.06 16.14 -43.85
N ASP A 33 -6.21 15.49 -43.98
CA ASP A 33 -6.44 14.35 -44.89
C ASP A 33 -6.24 14.73 -46.37
N PRO A 34 -5.95 13.75 -47.26
CA PRO A 34 -7.05 13.28 -48.14
C PRO A 34 -6.97 11.79 -48.59
N GLU A 35 -8.14 11.15 -48.71
CA GLU A 35 -8.48 10.06 -49.65
C GLU A 35 -9.15 10.71 -50.90
N PRO A 36 -9.09 10.15 -52.15
CA PRO A 36 -9.87 8.94 -52.48
C PRO A 36 -9.34 8.06 -53.66
N GLY A 37 -9.88 6.84 -53.79
CA GLY A 37 -9.78 6.08 -55.06
C GLY A 37 -10.55 4.74 -55.12
N ALA A 38 -11.70 4.75 -55.81
CA ALA A 38 -12.61 3.63 -56.02
C ALA A 38 -12.14 2.58 -57.06
N ALA A 39 -12.57 1.32 -56.90
CA ALA A 39 -12.85 0.43 -58.03
C ALA A 39 -13.94 -0.60 -57.71
N HIS A 40 -14.93 -0.62 -58.60
CA HIS A 40 -16.15 -1.43 -58.66
C HIS A 40 -15.90 -2.74 -59.44
N MET A 41 -16.70 -3.79 -59.20
CA MET A 41 -17.21 -4.86 -60.11
C MET A 41 -17.57 -6.07 -59.21
N GLY A 42 -18.72 -6.77 -59.20
CA GLY A 42 -19.92 -6.79 -60.01
C GLY A 42 -20.43 -8.25 -60.15
N GLY A 43 -21.60 -8.59 -59.57
CA GLY A 43 -22.55 -9.58 -60.11
C GLY A 43 -22.54 -11.06 -59.62
N PRO A 44 -23.65 -11.81 -59.79
CA PRO A 44 -24.39 -12.44 -58.68
C PRO A 44 -24.73 -13.95 -58.85
N GLY A 45 -25.38 -14.57 -57.84
CA GLY A 45 -26.06 -15.85 -58.00
C GLY A 45 -26.63 -16.46 -56.71
N ASP A 46 -27.96 -16.49 -56.58
CA ASP A 46 -28.74 -17.19 -55.55
C ASP A 46 -28.75 -18.72 -55.75
N THR A 47 -28.82 -19.52 -54.66
CA THR A 47 -29.87 -20.55 -54.41
C THR A 47 -29.61 -21.47 -53.19
N HIS A 48 -30.65 -21.57 -52.34
CA HIS A 48 -31.15 -22.67 -51.50
C HIS A 48 -30.26 -23.61 -50.65
N ALA A 49 -30.54 -23.56 -49.33
CA ALA A 49 -30.83 -24.64 -48.38
C ALA A 49 -29.81 -25.78 -48.13
N SER A 50 -29.32 -25.89 -46.88
CA SER A 50 -29.61 -27.02 -45.98
C SER A 50 -28.90 -26.93 -44.62
N THR A 51 -29.66 -27.33 -43.61
CA THR A 51 -29.37 -27.61 -42.20
C THR A 51 -27.98 -28.19 -41.90
N SER A 52 -27.24 -27.57 -40.98
CA SER A 52 -26.41 -28.30 -40.02
C SER A 52 -26.18 -27.48 -38.74
N ARG A 53 -25.84 -28.20 -37.67
CA ARG A 53 -26.10 -27.96 -36.25
C ARG A 53 -24.84 -27.37 -35.59
N ALA A 54 -25.06 -26.35 -34.74
CA ALA A 54 -24.24 -25.73 -33.67
C ALA A 54 -22.73 -26.07 -33.54
N PRO A 55 -21.92 -25.10 -33.06
CA PRO A 55 -21.76 -25.06 -31.61
C PRO A 55 -22.07 -23.69 -31.01
N ALA A 56 -22.55 -23.73 -29.77
CA ALA A 56 -22.85 -22.60 -28.92
C ALA A 56 -21.63 -21.68 -28.79
N GLY A 57 -21.81 -20.41 -29.15
CA GLY A 57 -20.90 -19.35 -28.74
C GLY A 57 -20.93 -19.26 -27.22
N THR A 58 -19.75 -19.40 -26.63
CA THR A 58 -19.45 -19.05 -25.25
C THR A 58 -19.86 -17.59 -25.02
N ALA A 59 -21.03 -17.42 -24.41
CA ALA A 59 -21.36 -16.17 -23.74
C ALA A 59 -20.32 -16.00 -22.65
N GLY A 60 -19.52 -14.93 -22.75
CA GLY A 60 -18.67 -14.49 -21.66
C GLY A 60 -19.55 -14.13 -20.47
N GLU A 61 -19.67 -15.05 -19.52
CA GLU A 61 -20.10 -14.72 -18.18
C GLU A 61 -19.02 -13.79 -17.60
N SER A 62 -19.35 -12.51 -17.51
CA SER A 62 -18.72 -11.65 -16.52
C SER A 62 -19.02 -12.28 -15.16
N GLU A 63 -18.06 -13.05 -14.62
CA GLU A 63 -18.09 -13.54 -13.23
C GLU A 63 -18.19 -12.33 -12.30
N GLY A 64 -19.41 -11.89 -12.01
CA GLY A 64 -19.67 -11.07 -10.83
C GLY A 64 -19.15 -11.85 -9.63
N ALA A 65 -18.39 -11.18 -8.76
CA ALA A 65 -17.71 -11.80 -7.62
C ALA A 65 -18.68 -12.70 -6.84
N SER A 66 -18.55 -14.02 -7.03
CA SER A 66 -19.36 -15.00 -6.29
C SER A 66 -19.18 -14.74 -4.79
N PRO A 67 -20.24 -14.75 -3.97
CA PRO A 67 -20.10 -14.53 -2.53
C PRO A 67 -19.10 -15.50 -1.88
N ASP A 68 -18.93 -16.70 -2.45
CA ASP A 68 -17.94 -17.67 -1.98
C ASP A 68 -16.49 -17.18 -2.12
N SER A 69 -16.21 -16.25 -3.03
CA SER A 69 -14.88 -15.65 -3.22
C SER A 69 -14.43 -14.73 -2.08
N LEU A 70 -15.38 -14.29 -1.24
CA LEU A 70 -15.12 -13.43 -0.08
C LEU A 70 -14.75 -14.23 1.18
N ARG A 71 -14.89 -15.56 1.14
CA ARG A 71 -14.63 -16.42 2.30
C ARG A 71 -13.12 -16.60 2.49
N ASN A 72 -12.66 -16.60 3.74
CA ASN A 72 -11.28 -16.95 4.04
C ASN A 72 -11.07 -18.47 3.94
N THR A 73 -10.93 -18.98 2.71
CA THR A 73 -10.68 -20.40 2.42
C THR A 73 -9.30 -20.57 1.79
N PRO A 74 -8.62 -21.71 1.98
CA PRO A 74 -7.32 -21.97 1.36
C PRO A 74 -7.33 -21.79 -0.17
N SER A 75 -8.42 -22.16 -0.84
CA SER A 75 -8.56 -22.01 -2.30
C SER A 75 -8.63 -20.54 -2.73
N ASN A 76 -9.33 -19.69 -1.97
CA ASN A 76 -9.41 -18.26 -2.26
C ASN A 76 -8.08 -17.55 -1.99
N ILE A 77 -7.40 -17.92 -0.89
CA ILE A 77 -6.04 -17.45 -0.57
C ILE A 77 -5.10 -17.79 -1.74
N ALA A 78 -5.02 -19.06 -2.12
CA ALA A 78 -4.12 -19.52 -3.18
C ALA A 78 -4.36 -18.80 -4.52
N ARG A 79 -5.63 -18.54 -4.86
CA ARG A 79 -5.98 -17.78 -6.06
C ARG A 79 -5.48 -16.33 -6.01
N LEU A 80 -5.55 -15.67 -4.85
CA LEU A 80 -5.03 -14.31 -4.68
C LEU A 80 -3.50 -14.29 -4.67
N GLU A 81 -2.86 -15.27 -4.04
CA GLU A 81 -1.40 -15.44 -4.10
C GLU A 81 -0.89 -15.63 -5.54
N ASP A 82 -1.61 -16.44 -6.33
CA ASP A 82 -1.31 -16.65 -7.75
C ASP A 82 -1.49 -15.36 -8.57
N ALA A 83 -2.60 -14.65 -8.37
CA ALA A 83 -2.85 -13.36 -9.02
C ALA A 83 -1.74 -12.32 -8.69
N ILE A 84 -1.34 -12.22 -7.42
CA ILE A 84 -0.21 -11.40 -6.99
C ILE A 84 1.08 -11.88 -7.67
N GLY A 85 1.32 -13.19 -7.69
CA GLY A 85 2.49 -13.82 -8.31
C GLY A 85 2.67 -13.47 -9.79
N HIS A 86 1.57 -13.35 -10.52
CA HIS A 86 1.53 -13.00 -11.94
C HIS A 86 1.56 -11.49 -12.22
N CYS A 87 1.34 -10.64 -11.21
CA CYS A 87 1.37 -9.19 -11.39
C CYS A 87 2.79 -8.67 -11.61
N ALA A 88 3.01 -7.92 -12.70
CA ALA A 88 4.32 -7.39 -13.06
C ALA A 88 4.89 -6.42 -12.00
N ALA A 89 4.02 -5.63 -11.37
CA ALA A 89 4.35 -4.69 -10.29
C ALA A 89 5.02 -5.38 -9.09
N ARG A 90 4.63 -6.64 -8.80
CA ARG A 90 5.22 -7.45 -7.72
C ARG A 90 6.74 -7.55 -7.81
N ARG A 91 7.31 -7.49 -9.02
CA ARG A 91 8.77 -7.62 -9.23
C ARG A 91 9.56 -6.57 -8.45
N LYS A 92 9.01 -5.37 -8.24
CA LYS A 92 9.62 -4.29 -7.44
C LYS A 92 9.74 -4.65 -5.95
N TYR A 93 8.88 -5.53 -5.46
CA TYR A 93 8.77 -5.87 -4.05
C TYR A 93 9.35 -7.25 -3.71
N LEU A 94 10.01 -7.92 -4.64
CA LEU A 94 10.71 -9.17 -4.34
C LEU A 94 11.93 -8.91 -3.46
N ALA A 95 12.23 -9.86 -2.57
CA ALA A 95 13.48 -9.83 -1.83
C ALA A 95 14.66 -9.98 -2.80
N HIS A 96 15.65 -9.11 -2.67
CA HIS A 96 16.90 -9.10 -3.44
C HIS A 96 18.04 -9.81 -2.72
N THR A 97 17.86 -10.16 -1.43
CA THR A 97 18.91 -10.73 -0.58
C THR A 97 18.40 -11.97 0.14
N LYS A 98 19.31 -12.69 0.80
CA LYS A 98 18.98 -13.82 1.70
C LYS A 98 18.94 -13.41 3.17
N SER A 99 18.82 -12.12 3.45
CA SER A 99 18.90 -11.63 4.81
C SER A 99 17.72 -12.13 5.66
N PRO A 100 17.93 -12.48 6.94
CA PRO A 100 16.83 -12.69 7.89
C PRO A 100 15.93 -11.45 8.05
N SER A 101 16.43 -10.27 7.67
CA SER A 101 15.67 -9.02 7.66
C SER A 101 14.71 -8.90 6.48
N ASP A 102 14.83 -9.77 5.46
CA ASP A 102 13.84 -9.95 4.40
C ASP A 102 12.73 -10.91 4.86
N GLY A 103 11.64 -10.33 5.35
CA GLY A 103 10.35 -10.99 5.55
C GLY A 103 9.66 -11.34 4.23
N LYS A 104 8.60 -12.15 4.31
CA LYS A 104 8.00 -12.80 3.15
C LYS A 104 6.76 -12.09 2.61
N ASP A 105 6.00 -11.44 3.49
CA ASP A 105 4.63 -11.03 3.16
C ASP A 105 4.38 -9.54 3.42
N VAL A 106 3.44 -8.96 2.67
CA VAL A 106 2.83 -7.67 3.01
C VAL A 106 1.58 -7.96 3.84
N ARG A 107 1.33 -7.15 4.88
CA ARG A 107 0.09 -7.23 5.66
C ARG A 107 -0.62 -5.89 5.63
N TRP A 108 -1.91 -5.92 5.39
CA TRP A 108 -2.74 -4.73 5.43
C TRP A 108 -3.37 -4.57 6.81
N TYR A 109 -3.46 -3.31 7.25
CA TYR A 109 -3.98 -2.96 8.57
C TYR A 109 -5.08 -1.93 8.45
N PHE A 110 -6.02 -1.94 9.40
CA PHE A 110 -6.95 -0.84 9.62
C PHE A 110 -6.79 -0.25 11.02
N CYS A 111 -7.01 1.06 11.13
CA CYS A 111 -7.04 1.76 12.41
C CYS A 111 -8.42 1.57 13.07
N ASN A 112 -8.42 1.23 14.35
CA ASN A 112 -9.66 1.12 15.12
C ASN A 112 -10.23 2.48 15.53
N LEU A 113 -9.44 3.55 15.43
CA LEU A 113 -9.93 4.90 15.66
C LEU A 113 -10.64 5.41 14.39
N PRO A 114 -11.86 5.96 14.51
CA PRO A 114 -12.57 6.53 13.38
C PRO A 114 -11.84 7.77 12.85
N LEU A 115 -11.97 8.01 11.55
CA LEU A 115 -11.48 9.20 10.88
C LEU A 115 -12.60 10.21 10.82
N ALA A 116 -12.31 11.43 11.27
CA ALA A 116 -13.21 12.54 11.06
C ALA A 116 -13.34 12.86 9.56
N ASP A 117 -14.53 13.32 9.15
CA ASP A 117 -14.99 13.44 7.76
C ASP A 117 -14.08 14.28 6.82
N LYS A 118 -13.19 15.10 7.38
CA LYS A 118 -12.29 16.00 6.64
C LYS A 118 -10.80 15.64 6.75
N VAL A 119 -10.48 14.51 7.36
CA VAL A 119 -9.10 14.09 7.57
C VAL A 119 -8.59 13.42 6.29
N LEU A 120 -7.57 14.04 5.67
CA LEU A 120 -6.95 13.53 4.44
C LEU A 120 -6.33 12.15 4.64
N SER A 121 -6.32 11.37 3.59
CA SER A 121 -5.88 9.98 3.58
C SER A 121 -4.38 9.87 3.76
N SER A 122 -3.62 10.87 3.30
CA SER A 122 -2.19 11.04 3.55
C SER A 122 -1.86 11.66 4.91
N SER A 123 -2.86 12.13 5.68
CA SER A 123 -2.59 12.73 6.99
C SER A 123 -2.02 11.68 7.95
N VAL A 124 -0.72 11.75 8.13
CA VAL A 124 0.05 10.72 8.80
C VAL A 124 -0.02 10.87 10.31
N PRO A 125 -0.14 9.76 11.08
CA PRO A 125 0.10 9.80 12.52
C PRO A 125 1.44 10.49 12.81
N ARG A 126 1.52 11.28 13.88
CA ARG A 126 2.75 12.03 14.19
C ARG A 126 3.97 11.13 14.42
N THR A 127 3.76 9.88 14.81
CA THR A 127 4.81 8.90 15.08
C THR A 127 5.10 8.03 13.87
N GLU A 128 6.38 7.77 13.60
CA GLU A 128 6.89 6.97 12.47
C GLU A 128 6.53 5.48 12.60
N ILE A 129 6.43 5.03 13.84
CA ILE A 129 5.95 3.71 14.18
C ILE A 129 4.51 3.89 14.61
N VAL A 130 3.65 3.06 14.02
CA VAL A 130 2.23 3.07 14.31
C VAL A 130 1.97 2.76 15.79
N GLY A 131 0.92 3.38 16.36
CA GLY A 131 0.52 3.17 17.74
C GLY A 131 0.25 1.70 18.05
N LYS A 132 0.92 1.18 19.06
CA LYS A 132 0.71 -0.20 19.53
C LYS A 132 -0.74 -0.33 20.01
N GLY A 133 -1.51 -1.19 19.33
CA GLY A 133 -2.91 -1.45 19.66
C GLY A 133 -3.95 -0.53 18.99
N ASP A 134 -3.54 0.43 18.15
CA ASP A 134 -4.48 1.25 17.38
C ASP A 134 -4.82 0.62 16.03
N TYR A 135 -3.91 -0.22 15.52
CA TYR A 135 -4.03 -0.84 14.20
C TYR A 135 -4.15 -2.35 14.31
N PHE A 136 -5.05 -2.89 13.50
CA PHE A 136 -5.36 -4.31 13.44
C PHE A 136 -5.11 -4.86 12.06
N ARG A 137 -4.62 -6.10 11.99
CA ARG A 137 -4.46 -6.83 10.72
C ARG A 137 -5.83 -7.16 10.14
N PHE A 138 -5.95 -6.98 8.83
CA PHE A 138 -6.99 -7.69 8.09
C PHE A 138 -6.69 -9.19 8.07
N SER A 139 -7.71 -10.03 7.88
CA SER A 139 -7.51 -11.45 7.60
C SER A 139 -6.53 -11.66 6.45
N GLU A 140 -5.97 -12.87 6.35
CA GLU A 140 -5.00 -13.21 5.30
C GLU A 140 -5.58 -13.01 3.90
N ARG A 141 -6.79 -13.50 3.66
CA ARG A 141 -7.49 -13.31 2.39
C ARG A 141 -7.69 -11.83 2.06
N ASP A 142 -8.11 -11.01 3.03
CA ASP A 142 -8.36 -9.60 2.78
C ASP A 142 -7.06 -8.81 2.59
N SER A 143 -6.01 -9.13 3.32
CA SER A 143 -4.68 -8.59 3.08
C SER A 143 -4.19 -8.90 1.66
N LEU A 144 -4.42 -10.11 1.17
CA LEU A 144 -4.07 -10.51 -0.20
C LEU A 144 -4.97 -9.82 -1.23
N ALA A 145 -6.26 -9.68 -0.98
CA ALA A 145 -7.18 -8.99 -1.90
C ALA A 145 -6.82 -7.50 -2.05
N LEU A 146 -6.47 -6.85 -0.95
CA LEU A 146 -5.98 -5.47 -0.94
C LEU A 146 -4.64 -5.35 -1.66
N GLU A 147 -3.70 -6.26 -1.41
CA GLU A 147 -2.40 -6.24 -2.08
C GLU A 147 -2.50 -6.51 -3.58
N ALA A 148 -3.31 -7.47 -4.01
CA ALA A 148 -3.58 -7.72 -5.43
C ALA A 148 -4.11 -6.46 -6.13
N SER A 149 -5.14 -5.86 -5.54
CA SER A 149 -5.78 -4.64 -6.05
C SER A 149 -4.86 -3.41 -6.03
N PHE A 150 -3.93 -3.36 -5.07
CA PHE A 150 -2.90 -2.34 -4.99
C PHE A 150 -1.87 -2.51 -6.11
N LEU A 151 -1.34 -3.72 -6.30
CA LEU A 151 -0.32 -4.00 -7.31
C LEU A 151 -0.83 -3.78 -8.75
N GLU A 152 -2.10 -4.09 -9.02
CA GLU A 152 -2.73 -3.81 -10.33
C GLU A 152 -2.75 -2.31 -10.68
N ARG A 153 -2.76 -1.43 -9.67
CA ARG A 153 -2.88 0.02 -9.82
C ARG A 153 -1.77 0.78 -9.11
N GLU A 154 -0.61 0.14 -8.90
CA GLU A 154 0.45 0.60 -7.99
C GLU A 154 0.88 2.04 -8.31
N GLU A 155 1.22 2.30 -9.57
CA GLU A 155 1.73 3.61 -10.01
C GLU A 155 0.73 4.73 -9.76
N VAL A 156 -0.55 4.47 -10.05
CA VAL A 156 -1.64 5.45 -9.87
C VAL A 156 -1.89 5.71 -8.39
N LEU A 157 -1.95 4.65 -7.58
CA LEU A 157 -2.20 4.73 -6.14
C LEU A 157 -1.06 5.45 -5.41
N LEU A 158 0.20 5.12 -5.74
CA LEU A 158 1.37 5.80 -5.16
C LEU A 158 1.44 7.26 -5.63
N ALA A 159 1.18 7.56 -6.90
CA ALA A 159 1.21 8.93 -7.40
C ALA A 159 0.15 9.82 -6.72
N TYR A 160 -1.05 9.30 -6.52
CA TYR A 160 -2.10 9.99 -5.77
C TYR A 160 -1.69 10.22 -4.32
N TRP A 161 -1.22 9.18 -3.65
CA TRP A 161 -0.82 9.24 -2.25
C TRP A 161 0.32 10.24 -2.01
N TRP A 162 1.37 10.23 -2.85
CA TRP A 162 2.48 11.19 -2.75
C TRP A 162 2.06 12.63 -3.02
N ARG A 163 1.12 12.85 -3.93
CA ARG A 163 0.55 14.19 -4.19
C ARG A 163 -0.18 14.72 -2.96
N GLU A 164 -1.10 13.94 -2.41
CA GLU A 164 -1.85 14.31 -1.22
C GLU A 164 -0.93 14.45 0.01
N TYR A 165 0.13 13.64 0.11
CA TYR A 165 1.14 13.77 1.16
C TYR A 165 1.90 15.10 1.04
N ALA A 166 2.32 15.49 -0.16
CA ALA A 166 3.00 16.75 -0.41
C ALA A 166 2.13 17.97 -0.07
N GLU A 167 0.81 17.88 -0.30
CA GLU A 167 -0.16 18.91 0.07
C GLU A 167 -0.32 19.03 1.60
N CYS A 168 -0.25 17.91 2.34
CA CYS A 168 -0.35 17.87 3.81
C CYS A 168 0.96 18.21 4.53
N SER A 169 2.11 17.85 3.95
CA SER A 169 3.43 18.07 4.54
C SER A 169 3.82 19.54 4.32
N ALA A 170 3.54 20.40 5.30
CA ALA A 170 3.68 21.85 5.23
C ALA A 170 4.92 22.37 4.43
N GLY A 171 4.66 22.97 3.27
CA GLY A 171 5.53 23.95 2.59
C GLY A 171 5.24 25.39 3.06
N PRO A 172 6.02 26.42 2.63
CA PRO A 172 5.91 27.78 3.17
C PRO A 172 4.48 28.31 3.06
N ARG A 173 3.91 28.71 4.20
CA ARG A 173 2.50 29.11 4.36
C ARG A 173 2.02 30.07 3.27
N GLY A 174 1.14 29.58 2.41
CA GLY A 174 0.30 30.37 1.52
C GLY A 174 -1.15 29.91 1.65
N SER A 175 -1.98 30.77 2.22
CA SER A 175 -3.45 30.80 2.26
C SER A 175 -4.21 29.47 2.17
N LEU A 176 -4.81 29.08 3.29
CA LEU A 176 -5.88 28.10 3.41
C LEU A 176 -7.06 28.53 2.52
N VAL A 177 -7.19 27.94 1.33
CA VAL A 177 -8.42 28.04 0.55
C VAL A 177 -9.34 26.98 1.12
N GLU A 178 -10.28 27.39 1.98
CA GLU A 178 -11.48 26.57 2.23
C GLU A 178 -12.24 26.52 0.90
N SER A 179 -12.12 25.41 0.18
CA SER A 179 -13.08 25.11 -0.88
C SER A 179 -14.37 24.66 -0.20
N ASP A 180 -15.50 25.26 -0.59
CA ASP A 180 -16.83 24.85 -0.14
C ASP A 180 -17.24 23.60 -0.93
N ASP A 181 -16.89 22.48 -0.33
CA ASP A 181 -16.68 21.22 -0.97
C ASP A 181 -17.75 20.23 -0.39
N SER A 182 -18.97 20.66 -0.11
CA SER A 182 -19.99 19.68 0.32
C SER A 182 -20.48 18.82 -0.85
N ALA A 183 -20.74 19.44 -2.00
CA ALA A 183 -21.34 18.79 -3.17
C ALA A 183 -20.40 17.85 -3.96
N TYR A 184 -19.09 18.13 -3.98
CA TYR A 184 -18.09 17.24 -4.60
C TYR A 184 -17.84 15.96 -3.76
N LEU A 185 -17.95 16.05 -2.43
CA LEU A 185 -17.70 14.95 -1.49
C LEU A 185 -18.76 13.87 -1.64
N TYR A 186 -20.03 14.28 -1.78
CA TYR A 186 -21.15 13.38 -2.10
C TYR A 186 -20.98 12.70 -3.46
N LYS A 187 -20.49 13.41 -4.47
CA LYS A 187 -20.25 12.84 -5.81
C LYS A 187 -19.10 11.82 -5.82
N VAL A 188 -18.07 12.03 -5.01
CA VAL A 188 -16.96 11.09 -4.84
C VAL A 188 -17.38 9.88 -4.00
N GLU A 189 -18.33 10.01 -3.07
CA GLU A 189 -18.87 8.90 -2.28
C GLU A 189 -19.69 7.91 -3.11
N GLU A 190 -20.47 8.39 -4.06
CA GLU A 190 -21.34 7.58 -4.91
C GLU A 190 -20.58 6.73 -5.96
N GLU A 191 -19.34 7.10 -6.29
CA GLU A 191 -18.46 6.37 -7.23
C GLU A 191 -17.39 5.49 -6.54
N ARG A 192 -17.42 5.35 -5.20
CA ARG A 192 -16.44 4.53 -4.48
C ARG A 192 -16.60 3.05 -4.82
N VAL A 193 -15.75 2.54 -5.70
CA VAL A 193 -15.55 1.10 -5.89
C VAL A 193 -14.38 0.67 -5.01
N GLY A 194 -14.69 0.07 -3.86
CA GLY A 194 -13.70 -0.43 -2.92
C GLY A 194 -13.40 -1.92 -3.10
N VAL A 195 -12.35 -2.39 -2.43
CA VAL A 195 -12.04 -3.81 -2.29
C VAL A 195 -12.87 -4.36 -1.13
N PRO A 196 -13.71 -5.40 -1.33
CA PRO A 196 -14.53 -5.95 -0.25
C PRO A 196 -13.67 -6.70 0.77
N VAL A 197 -13.85 -6.35 2.03
CA VAL A 197 -13.16 -6.90 3.20
C VAL A 197 -14.16 -7.25 4.31
N LYS A 198 -13.71 -7.98 5.33
CA LYS A 198 -14.50 -8.47 6.46
C LYS A 198 -15.76 -9.23 6.01
N GLY A 199 -15.61 -10.08 5.00
CA GLY A 199 -16.72 -10.84 4.44
C GLY A 199 -17.72 -9.99 3.63
N GLY A 200 -17.31 -8.80 3.15
CA GLY A 200 -18.14 -7.87 2.40
C GLY A 200 -18.94 -6.89 3.27
N LEU A 201 -18.71 -6.88 4.58
CA LEU A 201 -19.30 -5.90 5.51
C LEU A 201 -18.72 -4.49 5.32
N TYR A 202 -17.47 -4.43 4.89
CA TYR A 202 -16.73 -3.21 4.66
C TYR A 202 -16.07 -3.25 3.28
N GLU A 203 -15.81 -2.07 2.75
CA GLU A 203 -15.01 -1.90 1.55
C GLU A 203 -13.84 -0.97 1.84
N VAL A 204 -12.73 -1.20 1.13
CA VAL A 204 -11.55 -0.36 1.19
C VAL A 204 -11.37 0.39 -0.11
N ASP A 205 -11.50 1.72 -0.04
CA ASP A 205 -11.02 2.62 -1.08
C ASP A 205 -9.49 2.77 -0.92
N LEU A 206 -8.73 2.20 -1.86
CA LEU A 206 -7.28 2.25 -1.85
C LEU A 206 -6.72 3.62 -2.23
N MET A 207 -7.44 4.41 -3.02
CA MET A 207 -7.03 5.78 -3.37
C MET A 207 -7.09 6.66 -2.13
N ARG A 208 -8.21 6.57 -1.39
CA ARG A 208 -8.44 7.31 -0.15
C ARG A 208 -7.95 6.58 1.09
N ARG A 209 -7.34 5.39 1.00
CA ARG A 209 -6.92 4.60 2.19
C ARG A 209 -7.99 4.53 3.29
N HIS A 210 -9.25 4.41 2.90
CA HIS A 210 -10.40 4.42 3.80
C HIS A 210 -11.12 3.08 3.74
N CYS A 211 -11.34 2.49 4.91
CA CYS A 211 -12.23 1.36 5.13
C CYS A 211 -13.57 1.91 5.63
N PHE A 212 -14.65 1.61 4.92
CA PHE A 212 -15.98 2.14 5.22
C PHE A 212 -17.02 1.01 5.21
N PRO A 213 -18.06 1.10 6.07
CA PRO A 213 -19.11 0.10 6.10
C PRO A 213 -20.00 0.17 4.86
N VAL A 214 -20.45 -0.99 4.38
CA VAL A 214 -21.26 -1.09 3.15
C VAL A 214 -22.76 -0.97 3.45
N TYR A 215 -23.22 -1.54 4.56
CA TYR A 215 -24.66 -1.71 4.83
C TYR A 215 -25.23 -0.76 5.88
N TRP A 216 -24.39 0.09 6.49
CA TRP A 216 -24.84 1.09 7.47
C TRP A 216 -23.99 2.35 7.37
N ASN A 217 -24.56 3.46 7.81
CA ASN A 217 -23.81 4.71 7.93
C ASN A 217 -22.89 4.61 9.15
N GLY A 218 -21.58 4.57 8.91
CA GLY A 218 -20.58 4.57 9.96
C GLY A 218 -19.34 5.34 9.54
N GLU A 219 -18.49 5.62 10.52
CA GLU A 219 -17.28 6.43 10.31
C GLU A 219 -16.22 5.65 9.53
N ASN A 220 -15.48 6.37 8.67
CA ASN A 220 -14.36 5.81 7.92
C ASN A 220 -13.22 5.41 8.86
N ARG A 221 -12.47 4.38 8.49
CA ARG A 221 -11.28 3.90 9.21
C ARG A 221 -10.08 3.93 8.30
N ARG A 222 -8.90 4.29 8.82
CA ARG A 222 -7.69 4.42 8.01
C ARG A 222 -7.11 3.06 7.72
N VAL A 223 -6.66 2.87 6.50
CA VAL A 223 -5.97 1.66 6.05
C VAL A 223 -4.48 1.95 5.86
N LEU A 224 -3.64 0.97 6.18
CA LEU A 224 -2.18 1.06 6.09
C LEU A 224 -1.62 -0.19 5.42
N ARG A 225 -0.69 0.01 4.47
CA ARG A 225 0.07 -1.05 3.84
C ARG A 225 1.35 -1.36 4.63
N GLY A 226 1.33 -2.43 5.42
CA GLY A 226 2.46 -2.88 6.23
C GLY A 226 3.47 -3.70 5.43
N HIS A 227 4.51 -3.04 4.92
CA HIS A 227 5.60 -3.66 4.16
C HIS A 227 6.99 -3.42 4.77
N TRP A 228 7.10 -2.53 5.76
CA TRP A 228 8.24 -2.41 6.66
C TRP A 228 7.76 -2.39 8.11
N PHE A 229 8.55 -3.01 8.99
CA PHE A 229 8.17 -3.19 10.39
C PHE A 229 9.31 -2.82 11.33
N ALA A 230 8.93 -2.34 12.51
CA ALA A 230 9.84 -1.96 13.57
C ALA A 230 9.57 -2.77 14.84
N ARG A 231 10.64 -3.18 15.52
CA ARG A 231 10.57 -3.89 16.80
C ARG A 231 10.92 -2.94 17.94
N LYS A 232 9.93 -2.20 18.44
CA LYS A 232 10.10 -1.21 19.51
C LYS A 232 9.84 -1.83 20.89
N GLY A 233 10.91 -2.07 21.65
CA GLY A 233 10.82 -2.38 23.09
C GLY A 233 10.06 -3.67 23.47
N GLY A 234 9.96 -4.64 22.54
CA GLY A 234 9.21 -5.89 22.75
C GLY A 234 9.59 -6.97 21.75
N VAL A 235 8.75 -8.01 21.64
CA VAL A 235 8.88 -9.08 20.63
C VAL A 235 8.08 -8.79 19.36
N ASP A 236 7.15 -7.84 19.42
CA ASP A 236 6.19 -7.59 18.35
C ASP A 236 6.81 -6.73 17.24
N TRP A 237 6.51 -7.12 16.01
CA TRP A 237 6.79 -6.33 14.81
C TRP A 237 5.59 -5.45 14.50
N ILE A 238 5.79 -4.14 14.58
CA ILE A 238 4.74 -3.14 14.38
C ILE A 238 4.96 -2.48 13.03
N PRO A 239 3.93 -2.31 12.17
CA PRO A 239 4.11 -1.69 10.88
C PRO A 239 4.61 -0.25 11.04
N LEU A 240 5.52 0.14 10.15
CA LEU A 240 5.93 1.52 10.00
C LEU A 240 4.86 2.30 9.26
N ARG A 241 4.91 3.61 9.45
CA ARG A 241 4.15 4.57 8.64
C ARG A 241 4.57 4.46 7.18
N GLU A 242 3.61 4.68 6.28
CA GLU A 242 3.80 4.38 4.85
C GLU A 242 4.84 5.29 4.18
N ASP A 243 4.93 6.57 4.56
CA ASP A 243 5.97 7.52 4.10
C ASP A 243 7.39 7.05 4.44
N VAL A 244 7.59 6.54 5.66
CA VAL A 244 8.89 6.01 6.09
C VAL A 244 9.17 4.70 5.38
N SER A 245 8.16 3.83 5.26
CA SER A 245 8.27 2.53 4.62
C SER A 245 8.63 2.64 3.13
N GLU A 246 7.99 3.55 2.39
CA GLU A 246 8.27 3.76 0.97
C GLU A 246 9.67 4.37 0.74
N GLN A 247 10.14 5.24 1.64
CA GLN A 247 11.53 5.73 1.61
C GLN A 247 12.55 4.61 1.86
N LEU A 248 12.27 3.71 2.81
CA LEU A 248 13.08 2.52 3.07
C LEU A 248 13.06 1.55 1.89
N GLU A 249 11.91 1.35 1.27
CA GLU A 249 11.75 0.50 0.10
C GLU A 249 12.53 1.03 -1.10
N LEU A 250 12.53 2.36 -1.30
CA LEU A 250 13.36 3.00 -2.32
C LEU A 250 14.86 2.77 -2.05
N ALA A 251 15.30 2.92 -0.81
CA ALA A 251 16.69 2.68 -0.42
C ALA A 251 17.11 1.21 -0.60
N TYR A 252 16.22 0.28 -0.25
CA TYR A 252 16.40 -1.16 -0.47
C TYR A 252 16.51 -1.50 -1.95
N ASN A 253 15.63 -0.95 -2.79
CA ASN A 253 15.67 -1.15 -4.24
C ASN A 253 16.90 -0.53 -4.90
N CYS A 254 17.43 0.55 -4.33
CA CYS A 254 18.73 1.12 -4.71
C CYS A 254 19.92 0.32 -4.15
N GLN A 255 19.66 -0.80 -3.47
CA GLN A 255 20.62 -1.70 -2.86
C GLN A 255 21.61 -0.94 -1.97
N VAL A 256 21.08 -0.15 -1.03
CA VAL A 256 21.83 0.75 -0.14
C VAL A 256 23.05 0.10 0.53
N TRP A 257 23.02 -1.21 0.76
CA TRP A 257 24.13 -1.99 1.29
C TRP A 257 25.39 -1.97 0.41
N HIS A 258 25.30 -1.74 -0.90
CA HIS A 258 26.48 -1.55 -1.76
C HIS A 258 27.19 -0.21 -1.53
N ARG A 259 26.56 0.76 -0.86
CA ARG A 259 27.13 2.10 -0.59
C ARG A 259 27.69 2.25 0.83
N ARG A 260 27.88 1.12 1.54
CA ARG A 260 28.35 1.12 2.93
C ARG A 260 29.80 1.58 3.06
N LYS A 261 30.10 2.23 4.17
CA LYS A 261 31.46 2.57 4.59
C LYS A 261 31.84 1.73 5.80
N PHE A 262 33.10 1.31 5.87
CA PHE A 262 33.63 0.63 7.04
C PHE A 262 33.66 1.59 8.23
N GLN A 263 32.98 1.22 9.31
CA GLN A 263 32.89 2.04 10.51
C GLN A 263 33.96 1.63 11.54
N PRO A 264 34.36 2.53 12.45
CA PRO A 264 35.27 2.20 13.56
C PRO A 264 34.76 1.07 14.46
N SER A 265 33.45 0.82 14.46
CA SER A 265 32.82 -0.31 15.16
C SER A 265 33.17 -1.69 14.56
N GLY A 266 33.86 -1.73 13.42
CA GLY A 266 34.22 -2.97 12.72
C GLY A 266 33.16 -3.51 11.76
N LEU A 267 32.07 -2.76 11.54
CA LEU A 267 30.98 -3.14 10.65
C LEU A 267 30.89 -2.21 9.45
N PHE A 268 30.45 -2.74 8.31
CA PHE A 268 29.99 -1.92 7.19
C PHE A 268 28.64 -1.30 7.54
N ALA A 269 28.50 0.00 7.34
CA ALA A 269 27.24 0.68 7.56
C ALA A 269 26.93 1.74 6.48
N ALA A 270 25.66 1.86 6.12
CA ALA A 270 25.12 2.88 5.23
C ALA A 270 23.98 3.58 5.93
N ARG A 271 23.96 4.91 5.81
CA ARG A 271 22.93 5.77 6.41
C ARG A 271 21.96 6.21 5.32
N VAL A 272 20.67 6.16 5.63
CA VAL A 272 19.57 6.69 4.82
C VAL A 272 18.86 7.74 5.66
N ASP A 273 18.99 9.01 5.27
CA ASP A 273 18.24 10.09 5.91
C ASP A 273 16.79 10.01 5.49
N LEU A 274 15.88 10.00 6.47
CA LEU A 274 14.44 9.86 6.25
C LEU A 274 13.79 11.23 6.40
N GLN A 275 13.06 11.64 5.37
CA GLN A 275 12.28 12.87 5.37
C GLN A 275 10.97 12.66 6.11
N GLY A 276 10.54 13.64 6.90
CA GLY A 276 9.27 13.58 7.63
C GLY A 276 9.18 14.61 8.74
N SER A 277 8.22 14.39 9.64
CA SER A 277 7.95 15.25 10.80
C SER A 277 9.04 15.23 11.87
N THR A 278 9.79 14.14 11.96
CA THR A 278 10.83 13.95 12.98
C THR A 278 12.19 14.35 12.43
N LEU A 279 12.80 15.35 13.08
CA LEU A 279 14.15 15.82 12.74
C LEU A 279 15.18 14.71 12.99
N ASP A 280 16.20 14.67 12.13
CA ASP A 280 17.35 13.76 12.21
C ASP A 280 17.01 12.25 12.26
N LEU A 281 15.81 11.89 11.81
CA LEU A 281 15.41 10.51 11.61
C LEU A 281 16.23 9.90 10.48
N HIS A 282 16.89 8.77 10.76
CA HIS A 282 17.62 8.04 9.74
C HIS A 282 17.58 6.54 9.98
N ALA A 283 17.74 5.77 8.91
CA ALA A 283 17.95 4.35 8.98
C ALA A 283 19.42 4.01 8.77
N LEU A 284 19.92 3.07 9.56
CA LEU A 284 21.27 2.53 9.47
C LEU A 284 21.20 1.09 9.00
N PHE A 285 21.74 0.83 7.81
CA PHE A 285 21.88 -0.50 7.22
C PHE A 285 23.28 -1.04 7.52
N THR A 286 23.36 -2.17 8.21
CA THR A 286 24.59 -2.86 8.62
C THR A 286 24.66 -4.27 8.04
N GLY A 287 25.77 -4.99 8.21
CA GLY A 287 25.94 -6.39 7.76
C GLY A 287 26.68 -6.52 6.43
N GLU A 288 26.56 -7.68 5.77
CA GLU A 288 27.06 -7.92 4.40
C GLU A 288 25.92 -7.81 3.38
N ASP A 289 26.18 -8.03 2.08
CA ASP A 289 25.18 -7.84 1.02
C ASP A 289 23.95 -8.75 1.23
N ASP A 290 24.18 -10.02 1.58
CA ASP A 290 23.14 -11.03 1.77
C ASP A 290 22.66 -11.18 3.23
N THR A 291 23.23 -10.45 4.18
CA THR A 291 22.97 -10.61 5.63
C THR A 291 22.71 -9.28 6.31
N TRP A 292 22.10 -8.34 5.59
CA TRP A 292 21.92 -6.98 6.09
C TRP A 292 20.96 -6.92 7.28
N GLU A 293 21.23 -6.00 8.20
CA GLU A 293 20.29 -5.61 9.24
C GLU A 293 20.02 -4.11 9.13
N ALA A 294 18.84 -3.66 9.55
CA ALA A 294 18.53 -2.25 9.58
C ALA A 294 18.02 -1.79 10.95
N TRP A 295 18.32 -0.54 11.27
CA TRP A 295 17.95 0.11 12.52
C TRP A 295 17.41 1.50 12.21
N LEU A 296 16.26 1.86 12.78
CA LEU A 296 15.71 3.21 12.78
C LEU A 296 16.31 3.96 13.97
N VAL A 297 16.92 5.11 13.70
CA VAL A 297 17.67 5.89 14.70
C VAL A 297 17.01 7.26 14.87
N PHE A 298 16.76 7.62 16.13
CA PHE A 298 16.27 8.93 16.52
C PHE A 298 17.41 9.70 17.21
N ASP A 299 17.96 10.71 16.55
CA ASP A 299 18.99 11.53 17.17
C ASP A 299 18.34 12.57 18.09
N THR A 300 18.05 12.15 19.33
CA THR A 300 17.68 13.06 20.41
C THR A 300 18.83 13.17 21.41
N GLY A 301 20.00 13.63 20.93
CA GLY A 301 21.12 14.08 21.77
C GLY A 301 22.17 13.02 22.13
N PRO A 302 23.19 13.40 22.93
CA PRO A 302 24.52 12.75 22.97
C PRO A 302 24.60 11.37 23.67
N LYS A 303 23.49 10.62 23.79
CA LYS A 303 23.47 9.29 24.40
C LYS A 303 23.15 8.21 23.35
N LEU A 304 24.20 7.63 22.80
CA LEU A 304 24.23 6.66 21.68
C LEU A 304 23.59 5.28 21.96
N GLY A 305 23.03 5.02 23.15
CA GLY A 305 22.68 3.65 23.57
C GLY A 305 21.19 3.25 23.57
N SER A 306 20.24 4.18 23.48
CA SER A 306 18.82 3.89 23.82
C SER A 306 17.79 4.21 22.73
N ASN A 307 18.19 4.76 21.58
CA ASN A 307 17.26 5.34 20.59
C ASN A 307 17.28 4.64 19.22
N THR A 308 17.71 3.38 19.16
CA THR A 308 17.73 2.60 17.93
C THR A 308 16.68 1.50 17.97
N ILE A 309 15.87 1.40 16.93
CA ILE A 309 14.78 0.43 16.82
C ILE A 309 15.06 -0.50 15.65
N LYS A 310 15.07 -1.82 15.87
CA LYS A 310 15.36 -2.77 14.81
C LYS A 310 14.26 -2.73 13.74
N LEU A 311 14.67 -2.73 12.48
CA LEU A 311 13.81 -2.76 11.31
C LEU A 311 13.86 -4.12 10.62
N ARG A 312 12.78 -4.42 9.90
CA ARG A 312 12.72 -5.50 8.91
C ARG A 312 11.86 -5.08 7.74
N ARG A 313 12.13 -5.67 6.59
CA ARG A 313 11.29 -5.58 5.40
C ARG A 313 10.32 -6.76 5.40
N GLY A 314 9.05 -6.55 5.13
CA GLY A 314 8.04 -7.61 5.13
C GLY A 314 7.66 -8.17 6.51
N PHE A 315 6.45 -8.71 6.57
CA PHE A 315 5.89 -9.37 7.73
C PHE A 315 6.49 -10.78 7.87
N SER A 316 6.62 -11.21 9.11
CA SER A 316 6.79 -12.61 9.45
C SER A 316 6.23 -12.81 10.84
N PRO A 317 5.47 -13.89 11.08
CA PRO A 317 5.06 -14.28 12.41
C PRO A 317 6.29 -14.35 13.32
N SER A 318 6.16 -13.92 14.57
CA SER A 318 7.26 -14.02 15.53
C SER A 318 7.78 -15.46 15.59
N GLU A 319 9.04 -15.68 15.18
CA GLU A 319 9.66 -17.00 14.98
C GLU A 319 9.79 -17.86 16.26
N SER A 320 9.30 -17.39 17.41
CA SER A 320 9.38 -18.12 18.66
C SER A 320 8.07 -18.81 18.99
N ALA A 321 7.81 -20.00 18.42
CA ALA A 321 6.81 -20.95 18.93
C ALA A 321 7.08 -21.36 20.40
N SER A 322 8.26 -21.02 20.93
CA SER A 322 8.70 -21.28 22.31
C SER A 322 8.40 -20.15 23.30
N THR A 323 7.95 -18.96 22.87
CA THR A 323 7.62 -17.84 23.78
C THR A 323 6.13 -17.55 23.69
N LYS A 324 5.48 -17.40 24.84
CA LYS A 324 4.05 -17.08 24.90
C LYS A 324 3.76 -15.85 24.03
N PRO A 325 2.71 -15.87 23.19
CA PRO A 325 2.36 -14.73 22.36
C PRO A 325 2.14 -13.50 23.23
N SER A 326 2.52 -12.33 22.73
CA SER A 326 2.26 -11.08 23.43
C SER A 326 0.75 -10.84 23.53
N GLN A 327 0.33 -9.98 24.48
CA GLN A 327 -1.06 -9.56 24.58
C GLN A 327 -1.58 -8.92 23.28
N ASP A 328 -0.70 -8.25 22.56
CA ASP A 328 -1.03 -7.64 21.28
C ASP A 328 -1.21 -8.66 20.18
N GLU A 329 -0.32 -9.65 20.06
CA GLU A 329 -0.49 -10.72 19.08
C GLU A 329 -1.78 -11.49 19.32
N LEU A 330 -2.11 -11.80 20.59
CA LEU A 330 -3.39 -12.41 20.95
C LEU A 330 -4.59 -11.56 20.50
N ARG A 331 -4.47 -10.24 20.62
CA ARG A 331 -5.51 -9.30 20.19
C ARG A 331 -5.60 -9.21 18.66
N GLN A 332 -4.49 -9.31 17.94
CA GLN A 332 -4.46 -9.39 16.48
C GLN A 332 -5.12 -10.70 15.99
N THR A 333 -4.73 -11.85 16.55
CA THR A 333 -5.31 -13.15 16.20
C THR A 333 -6.81 -13.18 16.44
N LYS A 334 -7.28 -12.64 17.58
CA LYS A 334 -8.72 -12.58 17.88
C LYS A 334 -9.49 -11.72 16.87
N GLU A 335 -8.89 -10.63 16.39
CA GLU A 335 -9.51 -9.79 15.35
C GLU A 335 -9.58 -10.54 14.01
N GLU A 336 -8.50 -11.22 13.62
CA GLU A 336 -8.46 -12.05 12.40
C GLU A 336 -9.48 -13.21 12.48
N GLU A 337 -9.60 -13.88 13.62
CA GLU A 337 -10.62 -14.93 13.83
C GLU A 337 -12.06 -14.39 13.73
N MET A 338 -12.31 -13.18 14.25
CA MET A 338 -13.60 -12.53 14.11
C MET A 338 -13.90 -12.20 12.64
N ASP A 339 -12.89 -11.76 11.90
CA ASP A 339 -12.97 -11.47 10.47
C ASP A 339 -13.33 -12.71 9.66
N ASP A 340 -12.65 -13.82 9.96
CA ASP A 340 -12.88 -15.11 9.35
C ASP A 340 -14.29 -15.61 9.60
N TYR A 341 -14.79 -15.44 10.84
CA TYR A 341 -16.15 -15.75 11.18
C TYR A 341 -17.16 -14.92 10.38
N CYS A 342 -16.95 -13.60 10.26
CA CYS A 342 -17.79 -12.72 9.44
C CYS A 342 -17.87 -13.20 7.98
N SER A 343 -16.73 -13.59 7.39
CA SER A 343 -16.67 -14.12 6.03
C SER A 343 -17.50 -15.40 5.81
N GLN A 344 -17.69 -16.20 6.87
CA GLN A 344 -18.45 -17.44 6.81
C GLN A 344 -19.96 -17.24 6.96
N VAL A 345 -20.38 -16.27 7.77
CA VAL A 345 -21.79 -16.04 8.12
C VAL A 345 -22.52 -15.26 7.04
N PHE A 346 -21.90 -14.19 6.54
CA PHE A 346 -22.52 -13.27 5.60
C PHE A 346 -22.83 -13.94 4.25
N THR A 347 -21.97 -14.88 3.85
CA THR A 347 -22.12 -15.69 2.63
C THR A 347 -23.18 -16.79 2.74
N ARG A 348 -23.60 -17.18 3.96
CA ARG A 348 -24.69 -18.14 4.20
C ARG A 348 -26.08 -17.49 4.31
N HIS A 349 -26.13 -16.19 4.61
CA HIS A 349 -27.35 -15.50 5.05
C HIS A 349 -27.78 -14.37 4.09
N THR A 350 -27.50 -14.48 2.79
CA THR A 350 -28.11 -13.62 1.75
C THR A 350 -29.64 -13.69 1.70
N LYS A 351 -30.27 -14.57 2.50
CA LYS A 351 -31.73 -14.62 2.72
C LYS A 351 -32.23 -13.94 4.01
N TYR A 352 -31.37 -13.42 4.88
CA TYR A 352 -31.78 -12.83 6.17
C TYR A 352 -31.81 -11.30 6.17
N PHE A 353 -31.35 -10.63 5.11
CA PHE A 353 -31.42 -9.17 5.04
C PHE A 353 -32.84 -8.63 4.91
N GLU A 354 -33.82 -9.43 4.46
CA GLU A 354 -35.24 -9.06 4.62
C GLU A 354 -35.69 -9.10 6.09
N VAL A 355 -35.12 -9.97 6.93
CA VAL A 355 -35.62 -10.21 8.30
C VAL A 355 -35.03 -9.22 9.32
N ILE A 356 -33.81 -8.72 9.11
CA ILE A 356 -33.18 -7.75 10.03
C ILE A 356 -33.73 -6.34 9.82
N ILE A 357 -34.10 -5.98 8.57
CA ILE A 357 -34.74 -4.69 8.29
C ILE A 357 -36.16 -4.66 8.88
N ASP A 358 -36.90 -5.77 8.84
CA ASP A 358 -38.24 -5.85 9.45
C ASP A 358 -38.24 -5.79 10.99
N PHE A 359 -37.15 -6.18 11.66
CA PHE A 359 -37.03 -6.08 13.12
C PHE A 359 -36.55 -4.71 13.62
N ALA A 360 -35.88 -3.92 12.77
CA ALA A 360 -35.41 -2.58 13.09
C ALA A 360 -36.40 -1.45 12.72
N ILE A 361 -37.44 -1.78 11.92
CA ILE A 361 -38.50 -0.84 11.48
C ILE A 361 -39.89 -1.38 11.89
N ALA A 362 -40.01 -1.88 13.12
CA ALA A 362 -41.32 -2.05 13.76
C ALA A 362 -41.51 -0.90 14.77
N PRO A 363 -42.67 -0.23 14.75
CA PRO A 363 -42.88 1.11 15.33
C PRO A 363 -42.74 1.22 16.85
#